data_AF-A0A1Q7F4H0-F1
#
_entry.id   AF-A0A1Q7F4H0-F1
#
_cell.length_a   1.000
_cell.length_b   1.000
_cell.length_c   1.000
_cell.angle_alpha   90.00
_cell.angle_beta   90.00
_cell.angle_gamma   90.00
#
_symmetry.space_group_name_H-M   'P 1'
#
loop_
_entity.id
_entity.type
_entity.pdbx_description
1 polymer ?
#
loop_
_entity_poly.entity_id
_entity_poly.type
_entity_poly.pdbx_seq_one_letter_code
_entity_poly.pdbx_strand_id
1 'polypeptide(L)'
;MLVGGCASSSGVSGVQSLPFVDHGTTQQSGGDGGPRIVVATDPVLTGLGQLAPAAQGGRLYIGVFAGTQRTGGYSVKVDRIERNGDSLVVHCTFSAPAPGALVIQVITSPAQLVSIDQQSASGVRSAVLLDQSGTERARATVTQSRS
;
A
#
# COMPACT_ATOMS: atom_id res chain seq x y z
N MET A 1 31.29 43.70 -15.71
CA MET A 1 30.35 43.77 -14.57
C MET A 1 29.00 43.24 -15.04
N LEU A 2 28.30 42.55 -14.13
CA LEU A 2 26.92 42.06 -14.14
C LEU A 2 26.70 40.57 -14.44
N VAL A 3 26.36 39.90 -13.34
CA VAL A 3 25.94 38.52 -13.08
C VAL A 3 24.46 38.36 -13.44
N GLY A 4 24.03 37.14 -13.78
CA GLY A 4 22.61 36.79 -13.84
C GLY A 4 22.39 35.28 -14.00
N GLY A 5 22.60 34.52 -12.92
CA GLY A 5 22.31 33.10 -12.89
C GLY A 5 20.81 32.82 -12.83
N CYS A 6 20.33 31.91 -13.68
CA CYS A 6 19.01 31.31 -13.52
C CYS A 6 19.18 30.00 -12.75
N ALA A 7 19.07 30.07 -11.42
CA ALA A 7 18.84 28.90 -10.59
C ALA A 7 17.33 28.60 -10.63
N SER A 8 16.93 27.61 -11.42
CA SER A 8 15.58 27.04 -11.33
C SER A 8 15.56 25.96 -10.26
N SER A 9 15.36 26.38 -9.01
CA SER A 9 14.96 25.51 -7.91
C SER A 9 13.45 25.21 -8.01
N SER A 10 13.07 24.22 -8.81
CA SER A 10 11.70 23.67 -8.75
C SER A 10 11.66 22.59 -7.67
N GLY A 11 11.70 23.03 -6.42
CA GLY A 11 11.28 22.20 -5.28
C GLY A 11 9.77 22.01 -5.37
N VAL A 12 9.32 21.05 -6.18
CA VAL A 12 7.97 20.53 -6.03
C VAL A 12 8.00 19.54 -4.89
N SER A 13 7.62 20.00 -3.69
CA SER A 13 6.90 19.13 -2.75
C SER A 13 5.53 18.84 -3.37
N GLY A 14 5.54 18.12 -4.49
CA GLY A 14 4.38 17.67 -5.23
C GLY A 14 4.14 16.20 -4.96
N VAL A 15 2.90 15.77 -5.13
CA VAL A 15 2.53 14.36 -5.09
C VAL A 15 3.32 13.62 -6.17
N GLN A 16 4.20 12.70 -5.77
CA GLN A 16 5.03 11.91 -6.68
C GLN A 16 4.47 10.50 -6.81
N SER A 17 4.07 10.08 -8.01
CA SER A 17 3.68 8.68 -8.25
C SER A 17 4.91 7.78 -8.18
N LEU A 18 4.83 6.71 -7.39
CA LEU A 18 5.91 5.73 -7.22
C LEU A 18 5.59 4.44 -7.97
N PRO A 19 6.53 3.89 -8.75
CA PRO A 19 6.37 2.57 -9.33
C PRO A 19 6.39 1.52 -8.22
N PHE A 20 5.57 0.47 -8.37
CA PHE A 20 5.51 -0.64 -7.43
C PHE A 20 5.55 -1.98 -8.14
N VAL A 21 6.00 -3.00 -7.41
CA VAL A 21 5.98 -4.40 -7.82
C VAL A 21 4.88 -5.10 -7.05
N ASP A 22 4.00 -5.77 -7.78
CA ASP A 22 2.97 -6.63 -7.23
C ASP A 22 3.54 -8.00 -6.87
N HIS A 23 3.34 -8.42 -5.62
CA HIS A 23 3.74 -9.74 -5.12
C HIS A 23 2.56 -10.71 -5.04
N GLY A 24 1.34 -10.23 -5.33
CA GLY A 24 0.14 -11.04 -5.41
C GLY A 24 -0.85 -10.80 -4.27
N THR A 25 -1.92 -11.58 -4.32
CA THR A 25 -3.10 -11.44 -3.47
C THR A 25 -3.41 -12.73 -2.71
N THR A 26 -4.08 -12.63 -1.56
CA THR A 26 -4.61 -13.77 -0.81
C THR A 26 -6.04 -13.50 -0.36
N GLN A 27 -6.86 -14.55 -0.23
CA GLN A 27 -8.20 -14.49 0.33
C GLN A 27 -8.23 -14.83 1.83
N GLN A 28 -7.11 -15.25 2.42
CA GLN A 28 -7.02 -15.70 3.81
C GLN A 28 -5.76 -15.14 4.46
N SER A 29 -5.68 -13.81 4.55
CA SER A 29 -4.53 -13.13 5.13
C SER A 29 -4.32 -13.33 6.64
N GLY A 30 -5.27 -13.99 7.32
CA GLY A 30 -5.27 -14.14 8.79
C GLY A 30 -5.52 -12.81 9.53
N GLY A 31 -5.84 -11.73 8.81
CA GLY A 31 -6.15 -10.45 9.40
C GLY A 31 -7.57 -10.40 9.96
N ASP A 32 -7.67 -10.18 11.27
CA ASP A 32 -8.93 -9.89 11.94
C ASP A 32 -9.24 -8.38 11.90
N GLY A 33 -10.50 -8.02 11.63
CA GLY A 33 -11.00 -6.65 11.76
C GLY A 33 -11.28 -5.92 10.44
N GLY A 34 -11.15 -4.59 10.46
CA GLY A 34 -11.48 -3.71 9.34
C GLY A 34 -10.34 -3.55 8.31
N PRO A 35 -10.56 -2.70 7.29
CA PRO A 35 -9.52 -2.32 6.35
C PRO A 35 -8.30 -1.76 7.07
N ARG A 36 -7.10 -2.18 6.66
CA ARG A 36 -5.84 -1.68 7.23
C ARG A 36 -4.72 -1.69 6.21
N ILE A 37 -3.68 -0.92 6.50
CA ILE A 37 -2.43 -0.88 5.74
C ILE A 37 -1.26 -1.12 6.69
N VAL A 38 -0.28 -1.91 6.26
CA VAL A 38 0.95 -2.16 7.00
C VAL A 38 2.12 -1.89 6.07
N VAL A 39 3.09 -1.11 6.54
CA VAL A 39 4.28 -0.76 5.76
C VAL A 39 5.53 -1.09 6.55
N ALA A 40 6.36 -1.96 6.00
CA ALA A 40 7.57 -2.47 6.66
C ALA A 40 8.68 -2.76 5.65
N THR A 41 9.94 -2.68 6.11
CA THR A 41 11.12 -3.09 5.33
C THR A 41 11.28 -4.61 5.28
N ASP A 42 10.76 -5.32 6.28
CA ASP A 42 10.70 -6.78 6.31
C ASP A 42 9.28 -7.24 5.92
N PRO A 43 9.13 -8.07 4.86
CA PRO A 43 7.82 -8.57 4.45
C PRO A 43 7.12 -9.43 5.51
N VAL A 44 7.85 -10.09 6.40
CA VAL A 44 7.27 -10.91 7.48
C VAL A 44 6.45 -10.04 8.44
N LEU A 45 6.92 -8.82 8.70
CA LEU A 45 6.24 -7.86 9.58
C LEU A 45 4.93 -7.35 9.00
N THR A 46 4.70 -7.51 7.69
CA THR A 46 3.41 -7.15 7.08
C THR A 46 2.30 -8.14 7.44
N GLY A 47 2.63 -9.36 7.87
CA GLY A 47 1.69 -10.47 7.98
C GLY A 47 1.40 -11.18 6.65
N LEU A 48 1.99 -10.70 5.54
CA LEU A 48 1.88 -11.30 4.20
C LEU A 48 3.21 -11.87 3.70
N GLY A 49 4.13 -12.23 4.61
CA GLY A 49 5.47 -12.72 4.25
C GLY A 49 5.46 -13.91 3.28
N GLN A 50 4.38 -14.71 3.28
CA GLN A 50 4.20 -15.84 2.35
C GLN A 50 4.04 -15.42 0.88
N LEU A 51 3.64 -14.17 0.63
CA LEU A 51 3.52 -13.61 -0.72
C LEU A 51 4.84 -12.96 -1.19
N ALA A 52 5.74 -12.63 -0.26
CA ALA A 52 6.97 -11.95 -0.61
C ALA A 52 7.96 -12.92 -1.27
N PRO A 53 8.69 -12.48 -2.31
CA PRO A 53 9.89 -13.18 -2.72
C PRO A 53 10.90 -13.18 -1.55
N ALA A 54 11.82 -14.15 -1.54
CA ALA A 54 12.91 -14.20 -0.57
C ALA A 54 13.51 -12.79 -0.41
N ALA A 55 13.52 -12.28 0.84
CA ALA A 55 13.68 -10.86 1.13
C ALA A 55 14.86 -10.25 0.36
N GLN A 56 14.55 -9.30 -0.53
CA GLN A 56 15.54 -8.52 -1.26
C GLN A 56 15.69 -7.19 -0.53
N GLY A 57 16.92 -6.87 -0.09
CA GLY A 57 17.21 -5.61 0.56
C GLY A 57 16.85 -4.39 -0.31
N GLY A 58 16.57 -3.26 0.32
CA GLY A 58 16.28 -1.99 -0.37
C GLY A 58 14.85 -1.84 -0.87
N ARG A 59 13.92 -2.70 -0.44
CA ARG A 59 12.49 -2.61 -0.76
C ARG A 59 11.67 -2.23 0.47
N LEU A 60 10.62 -1.47 0.25
CA LEU A 60 9.58 -1.21 1.26
C LEU A 60 8.33 -1.98 0.87
N TYR A 61 7.89 -2.88 1.74
CA TYR A 61 6.73 -3.74 1.54
C TYR A 61 5.49 -3.11 2.15
N ILE A 62 4.39 -3.21 1.41
CA ILE A 62 3.11 -2.59 1.73
C ILE A 62 2.04 -3.67 1.63
N GLY A 63 1.52 -4.09 2.79
CA GLY A 63 0.40 -5.00 2.89
C GLY A 63 -0.90 -4.21 3.00
N VAL A 64 -1.83 -4.43 2.06
CA VAL A 64 -3.17 -3.83 2.08
C VAL A 64 -4.19 -4.92 2.40
N PHE A 65 -5.04 -4.66 3.38
CA PHE A 65 -6.03 -5.62 3.87
C PHE A 65 -7.43 -5.04 3.71
N ALA A 66 -8.34 -5.82 3.13
CA ALA A 66 -9.76 -5.47 3.02
C ALA A 66 -10.54 -5.64 4.33
N GLY A 67 -9.93 -6.31 5.31
CA GLY A 67 -10.61 -6.74 6.53
C GLY A 67 -11.43 -8.02 6.31
N THR A 68 -12.10 -8.45 7.37
CA THR A 68 -12.91 -9.68 7.39
C THR A 68 -14.20 -9.51 6.58
N GLN A 69 -14.42 -10.40 5.61
CA GLN A 69 -15.60 -10.45 4.76
C GLN A 69 -16.37 -11.74 5.03
N ARG A 70 -17.71 -11.63 5.15
CA ARG A 70 -18.56 -12.79 5.52
C ARG A 70 -18.77 -13.80 4.39
N THR A 71 -18.46 -13.41 3.16
CA THR A 71 -18.57 -14.27 1.99
C THR A 71 -17.29 -14.20 1.17
N GLY A 72 -17.14 -15.15 0.24
CA GLY A 72 -16.18 -15.02 -0.85
C GLY A 72 -16.59 -13.94 -1.85
N GLY A 73 -15.72 -13.68 -2.82
CA GLY A 73 -15.96 -12.75 -3.93
C GLY A 73 -15.52 -11.31 -3.69
N TYR A 74 -15.07 -10.99 -2.47
CA TYR A 74 -14.42 -9.70 -2.18
C TYR A 74 -12.95 -9.74 -2.59
N SER A 75 -12.45 -8.61 -3.09
CA SER A 75 -11.03 -8.41 -3.38
C SER A 75 -10.60 -6.97 -3.08
N VAL A 76 -9.30 -6.81 -2.87
CA VAL A 76 -8.64 -5.50 -2.81
C VAL A 76 -7.51 -5.50 -3.83
N LYS A 77 -7.40 -4.41 -4.57
CA LYS A 77 -6.35 -4.20 -5.56
C LYS A 77 -5.65 -2.87 -5.34
N VAL A 78 -4.32 -2.85 -5.27
CA VAL A 78 -3.53 -1.62 -5.31
C VAL A 78 -3.46 -1.12 -6.74
N ASP A 79 -3.92 0.11 -6.97
CA ASP A 79 -3.93 0.74 -8.29
C ASP A 79 -2.77 1.72 -8.46
N ARG A 80 -2.47 2.48 -7.41
CA ARG A 80 -1.40 3.48 -7.43
C ARG A 80 -0.82 3.73 -6.05
N ILE A 81 0.47 4.03 -6.02
CA ILE A 81 1.16 4.54 -4.84
C ILE A 81 1.70 5.92 -5.16
N GLU A 82 1.43 6.86 -4.29
CA GLU A 82 1.88 8.24 -4.38
C GLU A 82 2.59 8.64 -3.09
N ARG A 83 3.65 9.44 -3.21
CA ARG A 83 4.29 10.09 -2.08
C ARG A 83 3.84 11.53 -2.02
N ASN A 84 3.27 11.92 -0.90
CA ASN A 84 2.90 13.30 -0.59
C ASN A 84 3.69 13.75 0.64
N GLY A 85 4.83 14.41 0.42
CA GLY A 85 5.72 14.86 1.49
C GLY A 85 6.28 13.70 2.33
N ASP A 86 5.84 13.62 3.59
CA ASP A 86 6.18 12.60 4.58
C ASP A 86 5.15 11.47 4.68
N SER A 87 4.17 11.45 3.77
CA SER A 87 3.07 10.51 3.77
C SER A 87 3.00 9.73 2.46
N LEU A 88 2.80 8.42 2.56
CA LEU A 88 2.56 7.54 1.41
C LEU A 88 1.05 7.38 1.24
N VAL A 89 0.52 7.70 0.07
CA VAL A 89 -0.89 7.54 -0.27
C VAL A 89 -1.01 6.33 -1.19
N VAL A 90 -1.73 5.32 -0.74
CA VAL A 90 -1.95 4.06 -1.47
C VAL A 90 -3.40 4.03 -1.90
N HIS A 91 -3.62 4.15 -3.20
CA HIS A 91 -4.93 4.10 -3.83
C HIS A 91 -5.27 2.65 -4.17
N CYS A 92 -6.41 2.19 -3.67
CA CYS A 92 -6.86 0.83 -3.85
C CYS A 92 -8.32 0.75 -4.29
N THR A 93 -8.62 -0.21 -5.14
CA THR A 93 -9.98 -0.58 -5.49
C THR A 93 -10.44 -1.75 -4.62
N PHE A 94 -11.50 -1.54 -3.86
CA PHE A 94 -12.21 -2.59 -3.13
C PHE A 94 -13.39 -3.05 -3.96
N SER A 95 -13.36 -4.32 -4.39
CA SER A 95 -14.43 -4.92 -5.19
C SER A 95 -15.27 -5.86 -4.34
N ALA A 96 -16.59 -5.71 -4.44
CA ALA A 96 -17.56 -6.62 -3.85
C ALA A 96 -18.14 -7.52 -4.95
N PRO A 97 -18.62 -8.73 -4.61
CA PRO A 97 -19.34 -9.57 -5.56
C PRO A 97 -20.61 -8.87 -6.03
N ALA A 98 -21.01 -9.13 -7.28
CA ALA A 98 -22.23 -8.56 -7.84
C ALA A 98 -23.48 -8.98 -7.03
N PRO A 99 -24.51 -8.13 -6.94
CA PRO A 99 -25.78 -8.52 -6.32
C PRO A 99 -26.34 -9.79 -6.98
N GLY A 100 -26.64 -10.81 -6.19
CA GLY A 100 -27.13 -12.10 -6.68
C GLY A 100 -26.06 -13.04 -7.24
N ALA A 101 -24.78 -12.68 -7.16
CA ALA A 101 -23.70 -13.61 -7.48
C ALA A 101 -23.73 -14.82 -6.53
N LEU A 102 -23.56 -16.02 -7.08
CA LEU A 102 -23.36 -17.23 -6.29
C LEU A 102 -21.98 -17.16 -5.64
N VAL A 103 -21.95 -16.78 -4.36
CA VAL A 103 -20.73 -16.71 -3.56
C VAL A 103 -20.72 -17.77 -2.47
N ILE A 104 -19.53 -18.28 -2.17
CA ILE A 104 -19.33 -19.17 -1.03
C ILE A 104 -19.60 -18.41 0.28
N GLN A 105 -20.30 -19.06 1.21
CA GLN A 105 -20.60 -18.53 2.54
C GLN A 105 -19.45 -18.84 3.51
N VAL A 106 -18.25 -18.39 3.16
CA VAL A 106 -17.03 -18.61 3.93
C VAL A 106 -16.44 -17.26 4.31
N ILE A 107 -16.01 -17.16 5.57
CA ILE A 107 -15.31 -15.97 6.05
C ILE A 107 -13.97 -15.88 5.33
N THR A 108 -13.74 -14.76 4.65
CA THR A 108 -12.49 -14.46 3.94
C THR A 108 -11.86 -13.20 4.50
N SER A 109 -10.56 -13.02 4.28
CA SER A 109 -9.83 -11.80 4.61
C SER A 109 -8.90 -11.44 3.44
N PRO A 110 -9.45 -10.80 2.39
CA PRO A 110 -8.69 -10.44 1.20
C PRO A 110 -7.57 -9.46 1.51
N ALA A 111 -6.39 -9.69 0.94
CA ALA A 111 -5.25 -8.81 1.05
C ALA A 111 -4.36 -8.86 -0.19
N GLN A 112 -3.58 -7.80 -0.39
CA GLN A 112 -2.56 -7.73 -1.43
C GLN A 112 -1.24 -7.28 -0.81
N LEU A 113 -0.14 -7.86 -1.29
CA LEU A 113 1.21 -7.41 -0.96
C LEU A 113 1.83 -6.76 -2.20
N VAL A 114 2.32 -5.54 -2.02
CA VAL A 114 3.12 -4.84 -3.03
C VAL A 114 4.42 -4.33 -2.41
N SER A 115 5.36 -3.89 -3.24
CA SER A 115 6.56 -3.21 -2.75
C SER A 115 7.01 -2.09 -3.66
N ILE A 116 7.65 -1.10 -3.07
CA ILE A 116 8.29 0.02 -3.76
C ILE A 116 9.78 0.05 -3.44
N ASP A 117 10.52 0.86 -4.19
CA ASP A 117 11.89 1.19 -3.86
C ASP A 117 11.94 1.97 -2.52
N GLN A 118 12.76 1.50 -1.58
CA GLN A 118 12.85 2.10 -0.24
C GLN A 118 13.41 3.53 -0.29
N GLN A 119 14.35 3.83 -1.19
CA GLN A 119 14.91 5.17 -1.34
C GLN A 119 13.84 6.16 -1.79
N SER A 120 12.92 5.72 -2.65
CA SER A 120 11.79 6.54 -3.10
C SER A 120 10.83 6.90 -1.96
N ALA A 121 10.72 6.05 -0.95
CA ALA A 121 9.94 6.28 0.28
C ALA A 121 10.78 6.79 1.47
N SER A 122 12.02 7.20 1.23
CA SER A 122 12.90 7.71 2.27
C SER A 122 12.33 8.97 2.92
N GLY A 123 12.24 8.97 4.25
CA GLY A 123 11.68 10.06 5.04
C GLY A 123 10.16 10.02 5.22
N VAL A 124 9.45 9.06 4.60
CA VAL A 124 8.02 8.84 4.83
C VAL A 124 7.80 8.27 6.23
N ARG A 125 6.85 8.85 6.96
CA ARG A 125 6.48 8.50 8.34
C ARG A 125 5.09 7.90 8.46
N SER A 126 4.19 8.23 7.54
CA SER A 126 2.83 7.73 7.57
C SER A 126 2.43 7.12 6.22
N ALA A 127 1.50 6.18 6.27
CA ALA A 127 0.87 5.60 5.10
C ALA A 127 -0.64 5.71 5.24
N VAL A 128 -1.31 6.12 4.16
CA VAL A 128 -2.74 6.36 4.07
C VAL A 128 -3.28 5.46 2.97
N LEU A 129 -4.32 4.72 3.29
CA LEU A 129 -5.04 3.86 2.37
C LEU A 129 -6.30 4.58 1.90
N LEU A 130 -6.38 4.89 0.62
CA LEU A 130 -7.56 5.47 -0.01
C LEU A 130 -8.28 4.41 -0.84
N ASP A 131 -9.61 4.46 -0.84
CA ASP A 131 -10.43 3.66 -1.77
C ASP A 131 -10.62 4.36 -3.13
N GLN A 132 -11.33 3.69 -4.03
CA GLN A 132 -11.66 4.20 -5.37
C GLN A 132 -12.50 5.49 -5.38
N SER A 133 -13.11 5.88 -4.26
CA SER A 133 -13.85 7.14 -4.11
C SER A 133 -12.98 8.28 -3.57
N GLY A 134 -11.73 7.99 -3.18
CA GLY A 134 -10.83 8.91 -2.49
C GLY A 134 -11.06 8.97 -0.98
N THR A 135 -11.88 8.06 -0.41
CA THR A 135 -12.13 8.02 1.04
C THR A 135 -10.98 7.31 1.76
N GLU A 136 -10.49 7.90 2.85
CA GLU A 136 -9.50 7.25 3.72
C GLU A 136 -10.13 6.04 4.43
N ARG A 137 -9.59 4.86 4.12
CA ARG A 137 -9.99 3.58 4.72
C ARG A 137 -9.17 3.23 5.95
N ALA A 138 -7.90 3.60 5.95
CA ALA A 138 -6.98 3.32 7.05
C ALA A 138 -5.73 4.22 6.99
N ARG A 139 -5.07 4.33 8.13
CA ARG A 139 -3.77 5.00 8.26
C ARG A 139 -2.86 4.19 9.17
N ALA A 140 -1.58 4.13 8.83
CA ALA A 140 -0.56 3.50 9.64
C ALA A 140 0.72 4.35 9.71
N THR A 141 1.49 4.15 10.77
CA THR A 141 2.86 4.65 10.84
C THR A 141 3.76 3.71 10.04
N VAL A 142 4.67 4.30 9.27
CA VAL A 142 5.63 3.55 8.47
C VAL A 142 6.80 3.13 9.36
N THR A 143 6.97 1.84 9.56
CA THR A 143 8.11 1.29 10.32
C THR A 143 9.27 1.07 9.36
N GLN A 144 10.05 2.14 9.15
CA GLN A 144 11.34 2.06 8.46
C GLN A 144 12.45 1.91 9.49
N SER A 145 13.16 0.77 9.47
CA SER A 145 14.40 0.62 10.21
C SER A 145 15.40 1.66 9.69
N ARG A 146 15.80 2.60 10.56
CA ARG A 146 16.89 3.54 10.23
C ARG A 146 18.16 2.72 10.06
N SER A 147 18.71 2.68 8.84
CA SER A 147 20.09 2.26 8.58
C SER A 147 21.02 3.44 8.73
#